data_AF-A0A3I1URZ8-F1
#
_entry.id   AF-A0A3I1URZ8-F1
#
_cell.length_a   1.000
_cell.length_b   1.000
_cell.length_c   1.000
_cell.angle_alpha   90.00
_cell.angle_beta   90.00
_cell.angle_gamma   90.00
#
_symmetry.space_group_name_H-M   'P 1'
#
loop_
_entity.id
_entity.type
_entity.pdbx_description
1 polymer ?
#
loop_
_entity_poly.entity_id
_entity_poly.type
_entity_poly.pdbx_seq_one_letter_code
_entity_poly.pdbx_strand_id
1 'polypeptide(L)'
;PLTDISYVRQMESWMITTRPRRREPLWAVTDETMRNWLKQAVRRAEADGVHFSIPVTPHTFRHSYIMHMLYHRQPRKVIQALAGHRDPRSMEVYTRVFALDMAATLVVPFTGDGRDAAEILRTLPPLK
;
A
#
# COMPACT_ATOMS: atom_id res chain seq x y z
N PRO A 1 -1.10 12.37 -5.93
CA PRO A 1 -0.83 11.40 -4.84
C PRO A 1 -2.14 10.94 -4.20
N LEU A 2 -2.31 9.63 -3.98
CA LEU A 2 -3.45 9.13 -3.20
C LEU A 2 -3.18 9.41 -1.75
N THR A 3 -3.65 10.56 -1.31
CA THR A 3 -3.82 10.81 0.10
C THR A 3 -5.31 10.69 0.34
N ASP A 4 -5.71 9.64 1.03
CA ASP A 4 -7.06 9.50 1.56
C ASP A 4 -7.43 10.81 2.26
N ILE A 5 -8.51 11.46 1.82
CA ILE A 5 -8.91 12.78 2.32
C ILE A 5 -9.15 12.72 3.84
N SER A 6 -9.66 11.60 4.35
CA SER A 6 -9.85 11.39 5.78
C SER A 6 -8.50 11.34 6.52
N TYR A 7 -7.49 10.70 5.93
CA TYR A 7 -6.13 10.67 6.48
C TYR A 7 -5.48 12.06 6.44
N VAL A 8 -5.62 12.81 5.33
CA VAL A 8 -5.09 14.18 5.22
C VAL A 8 -5.66 15.04 6.34
N ARG A 9 -6.98 15.04 6.52
CA ARG A 9 -7.65 15.82 7.57
C ARG A 9 -7.19 15.43 8.97
N GLN A 10 -7.02 14.14 9.24
CA GLN A 10 -6.48 13.65 10.51
C GLN A 10 -5.05 14.13 10.73
N MET A 11 -4.20 14.05 9.71
CA MET A 11 -2.81 14.50 9.78
C MET A 11 -2.73 16.02 9.99
N GLU A 12 -3.55 16.81 9.28
CA GLU A 12 -3.64 18.26 9.47
C GLU A 12 -4.06 18.61 10.89
N SER A 13 -5.11 17.97 11.41
CA SER A 13 -5.60 18.17 12.78
C SER A 13 -4.52 17.82 13.81
N TRP A 14 -3.81 16.71 13.60
CA TRP A 14 -2.72 16.27 14.46
C TRP A 14 -1.54 17.26 14.43
N MET A 15 -1.12 17.74 13.26
CA MET A 15 -0.03 18.71 13.12
C MET A 15 -0.34 20.03 13.84
N ILE A 16 -1.59 20.52 13.73
CA ILE A 16 -2.05 21.74 14.42
C ILE A 16 -1.98 21.58 15.94
N THR A 17 -2.34 20.39 16.44
CA THR A 17 -2.43 20.07 17.86
C THR A 17 -1.06 19.80 18.48
N THR A 18 -0.28 18.90 17.88
CA THR A 18 0.98 18.41 18.44
C THR A 18 2.15 19.34 18.15
N ARG A 19 2.12 20.08 17.02
CA ARG A 19 3.15 21.03 16.60
C ARG A 19 4.58 20.49 16.78
N PRO A 20 4.92 19.35 16.15
CA PRO A 20 6.22 18.71 16.33
C PRO A 20 7.35 19.65 15.92
N ARG A 21 8.48 19.56 16.63
CA ARG A 21 9.64 20.41 16.37
C ARG A 21 10.32 20.00 15.06
N ARG A 22 11.09 20.93 14.50
CA ARG A 22 11.92 20.63 13.32
C ARG A 22 12.89 19.50 13.65
N ARG A 23 12.90 18.44 12.82
CA ARG A 23 13.70 17.20 12.99
C ARG A 23 13.26 16.28 14.13
N GLU A 24 12.15 16.58 14.80
CA GLU A 24 11.53 15.62 15.70
C GLU A 24 10.82 14.52 14.89
N PRO A 25 11.00 13.24 15.22
CA PRO A 25 10.22 12.16 14.60
C PRO A 25 8.73 12.40 14.85
N LEU A 26 7.90 12.37 13.81
CA LEU A 26 6.45 12.60 14.01
C LEU A 26 5.78 11.39 14.71
N TRP A 27 6.43 10.22 14.71
CA TRP A 27 5.94 9.00 15.34
C TRP A 27 7.05 8.38 16.18
N ALA A 28 6.79 8.15 17.47
CA ALA A 28 7.67 7.40 18.36
C ALA A 28 7.42 5.88 18.25
N VAL A 29 7.34 5.37 17.02
CA VAL A 29 6.97 3.99 16.72
C VAL A 29 8.14 3.26 16.07
N THR A 30 8.41 2.04 16.54
CA THR A 30 9.46 1.19 15.96
C THR A 30 8.91 0.32 14.83
N ASP A 31 9.81 -0.15 13.96
CA ASP A 31 9.45 -1.11 12.90
C ASP A 31 8.76 -2.37 13.45
N GLU A 32 9.19 -2.84 14.63
CA GLU A 32 8.58 -4.02 15.26
C GLU A 32 7.15 -3.76 15.70
N THR A 33 6.88 -2.57 16.22
CA THR A 33 5.52 -2.15 16.59
C THR A 33 4.61 -2.13 15.36
N MET A 34 5.09 -1.56 14.25
CA MET A 34 4.35 -1.54 12.98
C MET A 34 4.05 -2.95 12.46
N ARG A 35 5.05 -3.85 12.49
CA ARG A 35 4.84 -5.26 12.10
C ARG A 35 3.81 -5.95 12.98
N ASN A 36 3.81 -5.69 14.29
CA ASN A 36 2.86 -6.30 15.21
C ASN A 36 1.44 -5.77 15.02
N TRP A 37 1.26 -4.47 14.77
CA TRP A 37 -0.05 -3.91 14.42
C TRP A 37 -0.59 -4.49 13.11
N LEU A 38 0.27 -4.66 12.10
CA LEU A 38 -0.14 -5.31 10.85
C LEU A 38 -0.53 -6.77 11.05
N LYS A 39 0.25 -7.55 11.83
CA LYS A 39 -0.13 -8.93 12.19
C LYS A 39 -1.49 -8.98 12.88
N GLN A 40 -1.77 -8.05 13.81
CA GLN A 40 -3.07 -7.97 14.48
C GLN A 40 -4.20 -7.59 13.51
N ALA A 41 -3.96 -6.66 12.58
CA ALA A 41 -4.93 -6.30 11.56
C ALA A 41 -5.26 -7.47 10.62
N VAL A 42 -4.25 -8.22 10.17
CA VAL A 42 -4.44 -9.42 9.35
C VAL A 42 -5.23 -10.50 10.09
N ARG A 43 -4.92 -10.75 11.37
CA ARG A 43 -5.68 -11.72 12.17
C ARG A 43 -7.16 -11.33 12.34
N ARG A 44 -7.45 -10.03 12.48
CA ARG A 44 -8.83 -9.54 12.52
C ARG A 44 -9.53 -9.75 11.19
N ALA A 45 -8.86 -9.42 10.07
CA ALA A 45 -9.40 -9.67 8.74
C ALA A 45 -9.68 -11.15 8.48
N GLU A 46 -8.80 -12.04 8.94
CA GLU A 46 -8.98 -13.49 8.86
C GLU A 46 -10.21 -13.97 9.64
N ALA A 47 -10.46 -13.43 10.84
CA ALA A 47 -11.68 -13.69 11.60
C ALA A 47 -12.96 -13.21 10.87
N ASP A 48 -12.83 -12.20 10.01
CA ASP A 48 -13.91 -11.69 9.13
C ASP A 48 -13.99 -12.43 7.78
N GLY A 49 -13.27 -13.56 7.63
CA GLY A 49 -13.25 -14.40 6.41
C GLY A 49 -12.40 -13.84 5.26
N VAL A 50 -11.60 -12.80 5.50
CA VAL A 50 -10.72 -12.19 4.48
C VAL A 50 -9.33 -12.81 4.57
N HIS A 51 -8.93 -13.51 3.50
CA HIS A 51 -7.62 -14.15 3.40
C HIS A 51 -6.74 -13.48 2.33
N PHE A 52 -5.46 -13.28 2.64
CA PHE A 52 -4.48 -12.71 1.72
C PHE A 52 -3.58 -13.80 1.16
N SER A 53 -3.31 -13.78 -0.15
CA SER A 53 -2.46 -14.77 -0.83
C SER A 53 -0.95 -14.63 -0.50
N ILE A 54 -0.56 -13.50 0.10
CA ILE A 54 0.82 -13.17 0.45
C ILE A 54 0.87 -12.57 1.85
N PRO A 55 2.01 -12.70 2.56
CA PRO A 55 2.21 -12.01 3.84
C PRO A 55 2.06 -10.49 3.68
N VAL A 56 1.23 -9.88 4.54
CA VAL A 56 1.06 -8.43 4.57
C VAL A 56 2.11 -7.82 5.49
N THR A 57 3.06 -7.11 4.89
CA THR A 57 4.15 -6.42 5.58
C THR A 57 4.22 -4.96 5.14
N PRO A 58 4.95 -4.07 5.83
CA PRO A 58 5.16 -2.70 5.35
C PRO A 58 5.76 -2.64 3.94
N HIS A 59 6.63 -3.60 3.59
CA HIS A 59 7.18 -3.70 2.23
C HIS A 59 6.11 -4.09 1.20
N THR A 60 5.15 -4.95 1.56
CA THR A 60 4.01 -5.30 0.69
C THR A 60 3.22 -4.06 0.30
N PHE A 61 2.92 -3.16 1.24
CA PHE A 61 2.25 -1.88 0.94
C PHE A 61 3.06 -1.01 -0.02
N ARG A 62 4.40 -0.95 0.15
CA ARG A 62 5.28 -0.23 -0.75
C ARG A 62 5.24 -0.80 -2.17
N HIS A 63 5.26 -2.12 -2.31
CA HIS A 63 5.12 -2.78 -3.61
C HIS A 63 3.78 -2.44 -4.26
N SER A 64 2.68 -2.55 -3.51
CA SER A 64 1.33 -2.21 -3.98
C SER A 64 1.21 -0.76 -4.42
N TYR A 65 1.81 0.18 -3.67
CA TYR A 65 1.84 1.60 -4.04
C TYR A 65 2.52 1.83 -5.39
N ILE A 66 3.69 1.22 -5.61
CA ILE A 66 4.44 1.35 -6.87
C ILE A 66 3.63 0.77 -8.04
N MET A 67 3.07 -0.43 -7.89
CA MET A 67 2.24 -1.06 -8.92
C MET A 67 1.01 -0.21 -9.23
N HIS A 68 0.30 0.26 -8.21
CA HIS A 68 -0.87 1.11 -8.39
C HIS A 68 -0.54 2.37 -9.21
N MET A 69 0.55 3.07 -8.90
CA MET A 69 0.99 4.24 -9.67
C MET A 69 1.32 3.90 -11.13
N LEU A 70 1.90 2.72 -11.40
CA LEU A 70 2.15 2.23 -12.77
C LEU A 70 0.86 1.98 -13.53
N TYR A 71 -0.14 1.36 -12.89
CA TYR A 71 -1.46 1.14 -13.47
C TYR A 71 -2.19 2.45 -13.79
N HIS A 72 -2.00 3.49 -12.97
CA HIS A 72 -2.45 4.85 -13.24
C HIS A 72 -1.54 5.65 -14.19
N ARG A 73 -0.65 4.97 -14.92
CA ARG A 73 0.23 5.53 -15.96
C ARG A 73 1.11 6.67 -15.49
N GLN A 74 1.47 6.68 -14.21
CA GLN A 74 2.37 7.69 -13.68
C GLN A 74 3.78 7.49 -14.25
N PRO A 75 4.50 8.57 -14.64
CA PRO A 75 5.81 8.42 -15.25
C PRO A 75 6.78 7.68 -14.35
N ARG A 76 7.52 6.70 -14.89
CA ARG A 76 8.44 5.85 -14.12
C ARG A 76 9.40 6.63 -13.22
N LYS A 77 9.94 7.75 -13.72
CA LYS A 77 10.87 8.62 -12.96
C LYS A 77 10.19 9.26 -11.74
N VAL A 78 8.91 9.63 -11.85
CA VAL A 78 8.13 10.19 -10.73
C VAL A 78 7.91 9.12 -9.66
N ILE A 79 7.49 7.92 -10.06
CA ILE A 79 7.30 6.80 -9.14
C ILE A 79 8.61 6.44 -8.44
N GLN A 80 9.71 6.38 -9.19
CA GLN A 80 11.05 6.11 -8.65
C GLN A 80 11.45 7.14 -7.58
N ALA A 81 11.21 8.43 -7.84
CA ALA A 81 11.50 9.50 -6.89
C ALA A 81 10.62 9.40 -5.62
N LEU A 82 9.32 9.15 -5.77
CA LEU A 82 8.38 9.00 -4.65
C LEU A 82 8.68 7.75 -3.81
N ALA A 83 9.09 6.66 -4.46
CA ALA A 83 9.56 5.47 -3.76
C ALA A 83 10.89 5.75 -3.04
N GLY A 84 11.73 6.67 -3.51
CA GLY A 84 13.09 6.86 -2.99
C GLY A 84 14.08 5.81 -3.49
N HIS A 85 13.85 5.28 -4.70
CA HIS A 85 14.76 4.34 -5.34
C HIS A 85 15.95 5.08 -5.98
N ARG A 86 17.15 4.82 -5.47
CA ARG A 86 18.39 5.41 -6.02
C ARG A 86 18.75 4.81 -7.39
N ASP A 87 18.68 3.50 -7.51
CA ASP A 87 19.01 2.78 -8.75
C ASP A 87 17.75 2.54 -9.60
N PRO A 88 17.70 2.98 -10.86
CA PRO A 88 16.61 2.66 -11.78
C PRO A 88 16.33 1.16 -11.94
N ARG A 89 17.33 0.28 -11.76
CA ARG A 89 17.16 -1.19 -11.85
C ARG A 89 16.18 -1.74 -10.83
N SER A 90 16.05 -1.08 -9.67
CA SER A 90 15.08 -1.45 -8.63
C SER A 90 13.61 -1.29 -9.09
N MET A 91 13.37 -0.63 -10.22
CA MET A 91 12.04 -0.51 -10.83
C MET A 91 11.73 -1.63 -11.84
N GLU A 92 12.73 -2.39 -12.30
CA GLU A 92 12.58 -3.33 -13.42
C GLU A 92 11.54 -4.41 -13.14
N VAL A 93 11.54 -4.96 -11.92
CA VAL A 93 10.59 -6.02 -11.51
C VAL A 93 9.15 -5.54 -11.69
N TYR A 94 8.82 -4.32 -11.24
CA TYR A 94 7.47 -3.77 -11.38
C TYR A 94 7.09 -3.53 -12.83
N THR A 95 8.01 -3.02 -13.65
CA THR A 95 7.73 -2.78 -15.07
C THR A 95 7.53 -4.07 -15.86
N ARG A 96 8.23 -5.16 -15.49
CA ARG A 96 8.05 -6.48 -16.11
C ARG A 96 6.68 -7.06 -15.76
N VAL A 97 6.29 -7.03 -14.48
CA VAL A 97 4.94 -7.46 -14.04
C VAL A 97 3.86 -6.64 -14.75
N PHE A 98 4.00 -5.31 -14.76
CA PHE A 98 3.05 -4.44 -15.43
C PHE A 98 2.91 -4.71 -16.93
N ALA A 99 4.02 -4.99 -17.63
CA ALA A 99 3.98 -5.34 -19.05
C ALA A 99 3.24 -6.67 -19.30
N LEU A 100 3.42 -7.67 -18.42
CA LEU A 100 2.69 -8.94 -18.49
C LEU A 100 1.18 -8.75 -18.30
N ASP A 101 0.78 -8.00 -17.28
CA ASP A 101 -0.64 -7.75 -16.99
C ASP A 101 -1.32 -6.96 -18.12
N MET A 102 -0.60 -6.00 -18.70
CA MET A 102 -1.05 -5.24 -19.88
C MET A 102 -1.22 -6.13 -21.12
N ALA A 103 -0.29 -7.05 -21.37
CA ALA A 103 -0.40 -7.99 -22.48
C ALA A 103 -1.57 -8.97 -22.31
N ALA A 104 -1.86 -9.35 -21.06
CA ALA A 104 -3.02 -10.19 -20.72
C ALA A 104 -4.36 -9.42 -20.77
N THR A 105 -4.37 -8.12 -21.06
CA THR A 105 -5.56 -7.25 -21.05
C THR A 105 -6.31 -7.31 -19.71
N LEU A 106 -5.60 -7.57 -18.61
CA LEU A 106 -6.18 -7.58 -17.27
C LEU A 106 -6.43 -6.12 -16.86
N VAL A 107 -7.70 -5.70 -16.90
CA VAL A 107 -8.11 -4.43 -16.29
C VAL A 107 -8.31 -4.69 -14.80
N VAL A 108 -7.37 -4.24 -13.98
CA VAL A 108 -7.54 -4.21 -12.52
C VAL A 108 -8.14 -2.84 -12.16
N PRO A 109 -9.45 -2.74 -11.88
CA PRO A 109 -10.03 -1.49 -11.44
C PRO A 109 -9.56 -1.17 -10.02
N PHE A 110 -8.74 -0.14 -9.85
CA PHE A 110 -8.38 0.40 -8.54
C PHE A 110 -9.41 1.43 -8.02
N THR A 111 -10.68 1.23 -8.38
CA THR A 111 -11.78 2.14 -8.07
C THR A 111 -12.67 1.64 -6.94
N GLY A 112 -12.53 0.38 -6.55
CA GLY A 112 -13.30 -0.21 -5.45
C GLY A 112 -12.86 0.35 -4.09
N ASP A 113 -13.81 0.50 -3.19
CA ASP A 113 -13.49 0.85 -1.81
C ASP A 113 -13.00 -0.39 -1.02
N GLY A 114 -12.66 -0.21 0.25
CA GLY A 114 -12.18 -1.32 1.08
C GLY A 114 -13.23 -2.42 1.32
N ARG A 115 -14.53 -2.11 1.19
CA ARG A 115 -15.62 -3.09 1.37
C ARG A 115 -15.74 -3.97 0.14
N ASP A 116 -15.73 -3.39 -1.05
CA ASP A 116 -15.75 -4.14 -2.31
C ASP A 116 -14.56 -5.10 -2.37
N ALA A 117 -13.38 -4.62 -1.99
CA ALA A 117 -12.17 -5.44 -1.92
C ALA A 117 -12.33 -6.61 -0.91
N ALA A 118 -12.92 -6.34 0.26
CA ALA A 118 -13.16 -7.39 1.26
C ALA A 118 -14.19 -8.42 0.77
N GLU A 119 -15.25 -8.00 0.08
CA GLU A 119 -16.23 -8.92 -0.52
C GLU A 119 -15.57 -9.85 -1.53
N ILE A 120 -14.75 -9.32 -2.44
CA ILE A 120 -14.00 -10.14 -3.40
C ILE A 120 -13.09 -11.13 -2.67
N LEU A 121 -12.32 -10.68 -1.68
CA LEU A 121 -11.38 -11.54 -0.96
C LEU A 121 -12.07 -12.65 -0.15
N ARG A 122 -13.28 -12.42 0.36
CA ARG A 122 -14.08 -13.47 1.03
C ARG A 122 -14.52 -14.59 0.10
N THR A 123 -14.61 -14.33 -1.20
CA THR A 123 -14.94 -15.39 -2.19
C THR A 123 -13.77 -16.32 -2.49
N LEU A 124 -12.54 -15.94 -2.09
CA LEU A 124 -11.35 -16.75 -2.33
C LEU A 124 -11.23 -17.85 -1.26
N PRO A 125 -10.81 -19.07 -1.65
CA PRO A 125 -10.58 -20.13 -0.68
C PRO A 125 -9.45 -19.74 0.28
N PRO A 126 -9.49 -20.20 1.54
CA PRO A 126 -8.36 -20.02 2.46
C PRO A 126 -7.09 -20.64 1.86
N LEU A 127 -5.96 -19.99 2.08
CA LEU A 127 -4.66 -20.53 1.69
C LEU A 127 -4.43 -21.86 2.44
N LYS A 128 -3.95 -22.87 1.72
CA LYS A 128 -3.50 -24.14 2.30
C LYS A 128 -2.15 -23.99 2.99
#